data_AF-Q7Z6A2-F1
#
_entry.id   AF-Q7Z6A2-F1
#
_cell.length_a   1.000
_cell.length_b   1.000
_cell.length_c   1.000
_cell.angle_alpha   90.00
_cell.angle_beta   90.00
_cell.angle_gamma   90.00
#
_symmetry.space_group_name_H-M   'P 1'
#
loop_
_entity.id
_entity.type
_entity.pdbx_description
1 polymer ?
#
loop_
_entity_poly.entity_id
_entity_poly.type
_entity_poly.pdbx_seq_one_letter_code
_entity_poly.pdbx_strand_id
1 'polypeptide(L)' 'MFEARLVQGSILKKVLEALKDLINEACWDISSSGVNLQSMDSSHVSLVQLTLRSEGFDTYRCDRNPAMGVNLT' A
#
# COMPACT_ATOMS: atom_id res chain seq x y z
N MET A 1 -6.83 10.15 -12.41
CA MET A 1 -5.39 10.28 -12.13
C MET A 1 -5.18 9.97 -10.66
N PHE A 2 -4.08 9.29 -10.31
CA PHE A 2 -3.69 9.03 -8.92
C PHE A 2 -2.36 9.74 -8.66
N GLU A 3 -2.31 10.53 -7.59
CA GLU A 3 -1.10 11.20 -7.13
C GLU A 3 -1.04 11.13 -5.60
N ALA A 4 0.07 10.61 -5.08
CA ALA A 4 0.32 10.55 -3.65
C ALA A 4 1.79 10.95 -3.38
N ARG A 5 1.98 12.03 -2.63
CA ARG A 5 3.30 12.54 -2.24
C ARG A 5 3.50 12.29 -0.75
N LEU A 6 4.56 11.53 -0.44
CA LEU A 6 5.00 11.32 0.94
C LEU A 6 6.01 12.40 1.33
N VAL A 7 5.91 12.90 2.57
CA VAL A 7 6.91 13.81 3.14
C VAL A 7 8.27 13.10 3.30
N GLN A 8 8.25 11.83 3.67
CA GLN A 8 9.43 11.01 3.89
C GLN A 8 9.31 9.66 3.15
N GLY A 9 10.03 9.52 2.03
CA GLY A 9 10.06 8.27 1.26
C GLY A 9 10.64 7.06 2.03
N SER A 10 11.39 7.31 3.11
CA SER A 10 11.90 6.26 3.99
C SER A 10 10.80 5.44 4.67
N ILE A 11 9.62 6.03 4.88
CA ILE A 11 8.47 5.32 5.48
C ILE A 11 8.02 4.20 4.56
N LEU A 12 7.78 4.53 3.28
CA LEU A 12 7.37 3.54 2.29
C LEU A 12 8.43 2.44 2.13
N LYS A 13 9.71 2.81 2.09
CA LYS A 13 10.81 1.83 2.01
C LYS A 13 10.78 0.84 3.18
N LYS A 14 10.66 1.33 4.42
CA LYS A 14 10.61 0.47 5.61
C LYS A 14 9.39 -0.46 5.61
N VAL A 15 8.23 0.05 5.15
CA VAL A 15 7.01 -0.76 5.01
C VAL A 15 7.20 -1.84 3.96
N LEU A 16 7.71 -1.50 2.77
CA LEU A 16 7.98 -2.47 1.71
C LEU A 16 9.00 -3.54 2.15
N GLU A 17 10.06 -3.15 2.86
CA GLU A 17 11.05 -4.09 3.41
C GLU A 17 10.45 -5.06 4.44
N ALA A 18 9.43 -4.64 5.21
CA ALA A 18 8.72 -5.53 6.13
C ALA A 18 7.69 -6.45 5.41
N LEU A 19 7.13 -5.99 4.28
CA LEU A 19 6.12 -6.73 3.53
C LEU A 19 6.70 -7.79 2.59
N LYS A 20 7.85 -7.52 1.96
CA LYS A 20 8.49 -8.42 0.98
C LYS A 20 8.82 -9.80 1.55
N ASP A 21 9.04 -9.90 2.87
CA ASP A 21 9.38 -11.17 3.54
C ASP A 21 8.11 -12.02 3.82
N LEU A 22 6.91 -11.42 3.68
CA LEU A 22 5.62 -12.05 3.95
C LEU A 22 4.83 -12.33 2.66
N ILE A 23 4.85 -11.40 1.70
CA ILE A 23 4.06 -11.46 0.47
C ILE A 23 4.89 -11.04 -0.74
N ASN A 24 4.80 -11.80 -1.84
CA ASN A 24 5.53 -11.54 -3.08
C ASN A 24 4.80 -10.54 -3.99
N GLU A 25 3.47 -10.61 -4.00
CA GLU A 25 2.60 -9.76 -4.80
C GLU A 25 1.46 -9.24 -3.93
N ALA A 26 1.10 -7.98 -4.13
CA ALA A 26 0.03 -7.36 -3.39
C ALA A 26 -0.79 -6.42 -4.24
N CYS A 27 -2.10 -6.41 -3.99
CA CYS A 27 -3.02 -5.44 -4.55
C CYS A 27 -3.12 -4.24 -3.61
N TRP A 28 -2.83 -3.06 -4.15
CA TRP A 28 -3.00 -1.79 -3.46
C TRP A 28 -4.32 -1.16 -3.92
N ASP A 29 -5.30 -1.17 -3.03
CA ASP A 29 -6.61 -0.57 -3.25
C ASP A 29 -6.55 0.90 -2.88
N ILE A 30 -6.69 1.77 -3.89
CA ILE A 30 -6.54 3.20 -3.73
C ILE A 30 -7.94 3.82 -3.73
N SER A 31 -8.20 4.69 -2.76
CA SER A 31 -9.49 5.31 -2.55
C SER A 31 -9.35 6.77 -2.11
N SER A 32 -10.42 7.56 -2.15
CA SER A 32 -10.37 8.95 -1.68
C SER A 32 -9.95 9.10 -0.21
N SER A 33 -10.16 8.07 0.63
CA SER A 33 -9.76 8.06 2.04
C SER A 33 -8.31 7.60 2.28
N GLY A 34 -7.65 7.04 1.27
CA GLY A 34 -6.29 6.53 1.38
C GLY A 34 -6.04 5.25 0.59
N VAL A 35 -4.92 4.61 0.87
CA VAL A 35 -4.46 3.38 0.22
C VAL A 35 -4.51 2.22 1.21
N ASN A 36 -5.17 1.15 0.80
CA ASN A 36 -5.32 -0.07 1.57
C ASN A 36 -4.62 -1.21 0.84
N LEU A 37 -4.13 -2.17 1.61
CA LEU A 37 -3.62 -3.44 1.10
C LEU A 37 -4.02 -4.51 2.09
N GLN A 38 -4.58 -5.60 1.57
CA GLN A 38 -4.90 -6.78 2.36
C GLN A 38 -4.46 -8.00 1.57
N SER A 39 -3.60 -8.82 2.17
CA SER A 39 -3.12 -10.05 1.56
C SER A 39 -2.81 -11.09 2.63
N MET A 40 -2.91 -12.37 2.28
CA MET A 40 -2.46 -13.46 3.13
C MET A 40 -1.02 -13.81 2.81
N ASP A 41 -0.28 -14.28 3.81
CA ASP A 41 1.02 -14.92 3.58
C ASP A 41 0.87 -16.19 2.74
N SER A 42 1.99 -16.72 2.24
CA SER A 42 2.01 -17.94 1.42
C SER A 42 1.48 -19.19 2.13
N SER A 43 1.50 -19.21 3.47
CA SER A 43 0.94 -20.32 4.25
C SER A 43 -0.55 -20.12 4.59
N HIS A 44 -1.14 -18.98 4.24
CA HIS A 44 -2.51 -18.59 4.57
C HIS A 44 -2.83 -18.62 6.09
N VAL A 45 -1.81 -18.37 6.93
CA VAL A 45 -1.93 -18.35 8.40
C VAL A 45 -2.00 -16.92 8.94
N SER A 46 -1.31 -15.99 8.28
CA SER A 46 -1.16 -14.60 8.71
C SER A 46 -1.80 -13.66 7.70
N LEU A 47 -2.71 -12.82 8.19
CA LEU A 47 -3.29 -11.73 7.40
C LEU A 47 -2.44 -10.48 7.54
N VAL A 48 -1.97 -9.98 6.40
CA VAL A 48 -1.28 -8.70 6.31
C VAL A 48 -2.30 -7.65 5.90
N GLN A 49 -2.47 -6.62 6.75
CA GLN A 49 -3.32 -5.48 6.46
C GLN A 49 -2.53 -4.17 6.65
N LEU A 50 -2.48 -3.35 5.61
CA LEU A 50 -1.88 -2.03 5.60
C LEU A 50 -2.96 -0.99 5.26
N THR A 51 -3.01 0.10 6.03
CA THR A 51 -3.89 1.24 5.77
C THR A 51 -3.08 2.52 5.87
N LEU A 52 -2.90 3.19 4.73
CA LEU A 52 -2.28 4.50 4.62
C LEU A 52 -3.37 5.54 4.39
N ARG A 53 -3.73 6.29 5.43
CA ARG A 53 -4.75 7.33 5.32
C ARG A 53 -4.26 8.51 4.47
N SER A 54 -5.17 9.12 3.71
CA SER A 54 -4.88 10.30 2.88
C SER A 54 -4.26 11.46 3.67
N GLU A 55 -4.63 11.63 4.94
CA GLU A 55 -4.07 12.61 5.88
C GLU A 55 -2.57 12.45 6.15
N GLY A 56 -2.01 11.26 5.91
CA GLY A 56 -0.58 10.98 6.11
C GLY A 56 0.30 11.40 4.92
N PHE A 57 -0.31 11.84 3.81
CA PHE A 57 0.38 12.29 2.61
C PHE A 57 0.38 13.82 2.54
N ASP A 58 1.44 14.40 1.97
CA ASP A 58 1.57 15.84 1.72
C ASP A 58 0.60 16.31 0.62
N THR A 59 0.48 15.49 -0.42
CA THR A 59 -0.47 15.69 -1.51
C THR A 59 -1.10 14.35 -1.81
N TYR A 60 -2.43 14.26 -1.76
CA TYR A 60 -3.16 13.05 -2.09
C TYR A 60 -4.34 13.37 -3.00
N ARG A 61 -4.35 12.77 -4.19
CA ARG A 61 -5.42 12.91 -5.17
C ARG A 61 -5.75 11.56 -5.78
N CYS A 62 -7.04 11.23 -5.72
CA CYS A 62 -7.57 9.98 -6.23
C CYS A 62 -8.90 10.25 -6.94
N ASP A 63 -8.89 10.34 -8.27
CA ASP A 63 -10.12 10.66 -9.03
C ASP A 63 -11.04 9.45 -9.27
N ARG A 64 -10.49 8.24 -9.21
CA ARG A 64 -11.19 6.94 -9.33
C ARG A 64 -10.61 6.00 -8.29
N ASN A 65 -11.22 4.86 -8.02
CA ASN A 65 -10.68 3.85 -7.11
C ASN A 65 -9.91 2.76 -7.89
N PRO A 66 -8.65 2.99 -8.34
CA PRO A 66 -7.88 1.95 -8.99
C PRO A 66 -7.40 0.92 -7.97
N ALA A 67 -7.33 -0.33 -8.43
CA ALA A 67 -6.59 -1.40 -7.79
C ALA A 67 -5.27 -1.57 -8.54
N MET A 68 -4.15 -1.47 -7.83
CA MET A 68 -2.81 -1.60 -8.41
C MET A 68 -2.13 -2.87 -7.89
N GLY A 69 -1.95 -3.86 -8.76
CA GLY A 69 -1.10 -5.02 -8.48
C GLY A 69 0.37 -4.62 -8.55
N VAL A 70 1.11 -4.82 -7.48
CA VAL A 70 2.54 -4.54 -7.38
C VAL A 70 3.27 -5.80 -6.96
N ASN A 71 4.33 -6.14 -7.69
CA ASN A 71 5.27 -7.16 -7.27
C ASN A 71 6.29 -6.53 -6.30
N LEU A 72 6.46 -7.14 -5.14
CA LEU A 72 7.27 -6.67 -4.02
C LEU A 72 8.66 -7.33 -3.95
N THR A 73 8.97 -8.20 -4.93
CA THR A 73 10.19 -9.04 -4.98
C THR A 73 11.27 -8.41 -5.86
#